data_AF-A0A2E0WXW1-F1
#
_entry.id   AF-A0A2E0WXW1-F1
#
_cell.length_a   1.000
_cell.length_b   1.000
_cell.length_c   1.000
_cell.angle_alpha   90.00
_cell.angle_beta   90.00
_cell.angle_gamma   90.00
#
_symmetry.space_group_name_H-M   'P 1'
#
loop_
_entity.id
_entity.type
_entity.pdbx_description
1 polymer ?
#
loop_
_entity_poly.entity_id
_entity_poly.type
_entity_poly.pdbx_seq_one_letter_code
_entity_poly.pdbx_strand_id
1 'polypeptide(L)'
;MKSSTSERLIAMVSAFVAVAIVAVFGIAERTGDAPVVNLGSLEADVRLQFELALRHDLPAYERRVAALEAATAAFDASSHSPADQRLLAEWLQEAIRRTMPGRLKPLPATPQFGASEAEEEETDAHGPNPNPGATPVLLEAAPQSAAPPEIAAAPPAADENSAAGTDIIEPAPPQSPVAAGPIPTLADPPGEAAPAVETPVQVIHASAPSAPATATTVQPTVVTVNLPELRAQIAGYHAGLRDLEAAVTNARDALTLADVARAVSELESLAAQYEFVLLYYQSLTNDERVRVDQPRSPAATARRLAAAVDVAADDPAGGFDPFNSAAATAVNQLRAKLAELAGE
;
A
#
# COMPACT_ATOMS: atom_id res chain seq x y z
N MET A 1 26.54 -37.69 -15.63
CA MET A 1 26.93 -37.31 -14.26
C MET A 1 27.21 -35.80 -14.24
N LYS A 2 26.15 -34.98 -14.16
CA LYS A 2 26.24 -33.53 -14.01
C LYS A 2 25.06 -33.10 -13.13
N SER A 3 25.36 -32.17 -12.23
CA SER A 3 24.43 -31.35 -11.44
C SER A 3 23.84 -31.97 -10.17
N SER A 4 24.58 -31.87 -9.06
CA SER A 4 24.03 -31.90 -7.69
C SER A 4 24.39 -30.65 -6.87
N THR A 5 24.92 -29.61 -7.53
CA THR A 5 25.45 -28.41 -6.87
C THR A 5 24.42 -27.28 -6.77
N SER A 6 23.38 -27.27 -7.63
CA SER A 6 22.35 -26.24 -7.66
C SER A 6 21.23 -26.43 -6.62
N GLU A 7 20.98 -27.65 -6.14
CA GLU A 7 19.95 -27.89 -5.10
C GLU A 7 20.38 -27.44 -3.70
N ARG A 8 21.69 -27.44 -3.40
CA ARG A 8 22.17 -27.04 -2.07
C ARG A 8 22.19 -25.53 -1.86
N LEU A 9 22.21 -24.74 -2.93
CA LEU A 9 22.23 -23.28 -2.83
C LEU A 9 20.81 -22.71 -2.61
N ILE A 10 19.78 -23.33 -3.19
CA ILE A 10 18.38 -22.94 -3.00
C ILE A 10 17.89 -23.27 -1.57
N ALA A 11 18.36 -24.38 -0.99
CA ALA A 11 18.01 -24.75 0.38
C ALA A 11 18.60 -23.79 1.45
N MET A 12 19.75 -23.17 1.20
CA MET A 12 20.37 -22.22 2.14
C MET A 12 19.72 -20.83 2.11
N VAL A 13 19.21 -20.38 0.96
CA VAL A 13 18.51 -19.09 0.84
C VAL A 13 17.11 -19.17 1.49
N SER A 14 16.44 -20.32 1.42
CA SER A 14 15.12 -20.53 2.06
C SER A 14 15.18 -20.53 3.60
N ALA A 15 16.30 -20.97 4.21
CA ALA A 15 16.46 -20.97 5.66
C ALA A 15 16.67 -19.57 6.26
N PHE A 16 17.18 -18.59 5.50
CA PHE A 16 17.34 -17.22 5.99
C PHE A 16 16.06 -16.39 5.94
N VAL A 17 15.11 -16.73 5.05
CA VAL A 17 13.80 -16.04 4.99
C VAL A 17 12.83 -16.58 6.05
N ALA A 18 12.94 -17.86 6.43
CA ALA A 18 12.08 -18.47 7.44
C ALA A 18 12.37 -18.03 8.88
N VAL A 19 13.59 -17.56 9.20
CA VAL A 19 13.93 -17.04 10.54
C VAL A 19 13.45 -15.60 10.73
N ALA A 20 13.13 -14.87 9.65
CA ALA A 20 12.65 -13.49 9.74
C ALA A 20 11.16 -13.37 10.16
N ILE A 21 10.36 -14.43 10.03
CA ILE A 21 8.90 -14.35 10.28
C ILE A 21 8.50 -14.88 11.67
N VAL A 22 9.31 -15.73 12.30
CA VAL A 22 8.94 -16.37 13.60
C VAL A 22 9.42 -15.59 14.83
N ALA A 23 10.22 -14.53 14.67
CA ALA A 23 10.74 -13.74 15.81
C ALA A 23 9.82 -12.58 16.27
N VAL A 24 8.63 -12.37 15.67
CA VAL A 24 7.81 -11.16 15.94
C VAL A 24 6.76 -11.33 17.04
N PHE A 25 6.44 -12.54 17.51
CA PHE A 25 5.37 -12.72 18.50
C PHE A 25 5.75 -13.45 19.80
N GLY A 26 7.04 -13.68 20.05
CA GLY A 26 7.48 -14.48 21.20
C GLY A 26 8.53 -13.83 22.08
N ILE A 27 8.08 -13.08 23.09
CA ILE A 27 8.79 -12.82 24.35
C ILE A 27 10.12 -12.03 24.22
N ALA A 28 10.01 -10.71 24.10
CA ALA A 28 11.05 -9.81 24.58
C ALA A 28 10.39 -8.68 25.39
N GLU A 29 10.34 -8.87 26.71
CA GLU A 29 10.16 -7.75 27.62
C GLU A 29 11.32 -6.76 27.42
N ARG A 30 10.98 -5.48 27.24
CA ARG A 30 11.80 -4.30 27.56
C ARG A 30 13.22 -4.24 26.95
N THR A 31 13.31 -3.57 25.80
CA THR A 31 14.11 -2.33 25.71
C THR A 31 13.70 -1.49 24.50
N GLY A 32 12.92 -0.44 24.74
CA GLY A 32 13.29 0.90 24.28
C GLY A 32 12.88 1.43 22.91
N ASP A 33 12.29 0.65 21.99
CA ASP A 33 11.77 1.22 20.73
C ASP A 33 10.36 0.69 20.46
N ALA A 34 9.37 1.59 20.56
CA ALA A 34 8.00 1.25 20.20
C ALA A 34 7.96 1.01 18.68
N PRO A 35 7.29 -0.05 18.19
CA PRO A 35 7.16 -0.28 16.75
C PRO A 35 6.60 0.98 16.10
N VAL A 36 7.31 1.51 15.11
CA VAL A 36 6.87 2.68 14.34
C VAL A 36 5.59 2.27 13.60
N VAL A 37 4.45 2.72 14.12
CA VAL A 37 3.15 2.46 13.52
C VAL A 37 3.04 3.31 12.25
N ASN A 38 2.91 2.67 11.10
CA ASN A 38 2.66 3.38 9.84
C ASN A 38 1.20 3.85 9.80
N LEU A 39 0.96 5.08 10.23
CA LEU A 39 -0.37 5.69 10.30
C LEU A 39 -1.04 5.77 8.92
N GLY A 40 -0.27 6.04 7.85
CA GLY A 40 -0.79 6.12 6.49
C GLY A 40 -1.36 4.78 6.00
N SER A 41 -0.72 3.65 6.36
CA SER A 41 -1.27 2.32 6.06
C SER A 41 -2.60 2.09 6.80
N LEU A 42 -2.69 2.45 8.07
CA LEU A 42 -3.92 2.27 8.87
C LEU A 42 -5.07 3.12 8.35
N GLU A 43 -4.79 4.34 7.90
CA GLU A 43 -5.80 5.20 7.28
C GLU A 43 -6.35 4.59 5.98
N ALA A 44 -5.47 4.12 5.09
CA ALA A 44 -5.85 3.45 3.86
C ALA A 44 -6.72 2.21 4.13
N ASP A 45 -6.35 1.40 5.14
CA ASP A 45 -7.13 0.23 5.56
C ASP A 45 -8.54 0.60 6.05
N VAL A 46 -8.68 1.70 6.83
CA VAL A 46 -9.98 2.19 7.29
C VAL A 46 -10.84 2.61 6.10
N ARG A 47 -10.28 3.36 5.13
CA ARG A 47 -11.02 3.80 3.92
C ARG A 47 -11.50 2.61 3.10
N LEU A 48 -10.63 1.63 2.85
CA LEU A 48 -10.97 0.40 2.14
C LEU A 48 -12.09 -0.36 2.87
N GLN A 49 -12.03 -0.46 4.20
CA GLN A 49 -13.09 -1.09 4.99
C GLN A 49 -14.42 -0.36 4.88
N PHE A 50 -14.42 0.98 4.87
CA PHE A 50 -15.66 1.76 4.68
C PHE A 50 -16.26 1.49 3.30
N GLU A 51 -15.43 1.50 2.25
CA GLU A 51 -15.86 1.20 0.88
C GLU A 51 -16.50 -0.19 0.78
N LEU A 52 -15.82 -1.22 1.30
CA LEU A 52 -16.30 -2.60 1.24
C LEU A 52 -17.59 -2.80 2.06
N ALA A 53 -17.64 -2.25 3.28
CA ALA A 53 -18.74 -2.47 4.21
C ALA A 53 -19.98 -1.64 3.87
N LEU A 54 -19.81 -0.47 3.24
CA LEU A 54 -20.87 0.51 2.98
C LEU A 54 -21.13 0.75 1.49
N ARG A 55 -20.64 -0.13 0.59
CA ARG A 55 -20.86 -0.04 -0.87
C ARG A 55 -22.32 0.12 -1.32
N HIS A 56 -23.28 -0.23 -0.46
CA HIS A 56 -24.72 -0.13 -0.73
C HIS A 56 -25.41 1.02 0.02
N ASP A 57 -24.71 1.75 0.89
CA ASP A 57 -25.22 2.86 1.70
C ASP A 57 -24.26 4.07 1.59
N LEU A 58 -24.37 4.77 0.46
CA LEU A 58 -23.52 5.92 0.13
C LEU A 58 -23.61 7.03 1.19
N PRO A 59 -24.79 7.43 1.72
CA PRO A 59 -24.85 8.43 2.78
C PRO A 59 -24.15 8.00 4.08
N ALA A 60 -24.19 6.71 4.44
CA ALA A 60 -23.43 6.24 5.59
C ALA A 60 -21.91 6.23 5.32
N TYR A 61 -21.49 5.87 4.11
CA TYR A 61 -20.09 5.94 3.69
C TYR A 61 -19.55 7.37 3.80
N GLU A 62 -20.23 8.36 3.21
CA GLU A 62 -19.82 9.76 3.23
C GLU A 62 -19.66 10.30 4.65
N ARG A 63 -20.62 10.00 5.55
CA ARG A 63 -20.51 10.40 6.96
C ARG A 63 -19.31 9.79 7.67
N ARG A 64 -18.93 8.55 7.35
CA ARG A 64 -17.77 7.90 7.97
C ARG A 64 -16.46 8.42 7.41
N VAL A 65 -16.40 8.68 6.11
CA VAL A 65 -15.24 9.34 5.50
C VAL A 65 -15.04 10.73 6.09
N ALA A 66 -16.10 11.54 6.21
CA ALA A 66 -16.02 12.85 6.85
C ALA A 66 -15.54 12.79 8.32
N ALA A 67 -15.94 11.75 9.06
CA ALA A 67 -15.47 11.55 10.43
C ALA A 67 -13.98 11.14 10.50
N LEU A 68 -13.50 10.34 9.54
CA LEU A 68 -12.08 10.01 9.39
C LEU A 68 -11.27 11.26 9.05
N GLU A 69 -11.70 12.04 8.06
CA GLU A 69 -11.05 13.29 7.66
C GLU A 69 -11.01 14.31 8.79
N ALA A 70 -12.06 14.40 9.61
CA ALA A 70 -12.06 15.25 10.79
C ALA A 70 -11.03 14.79 11.85
N ALA A 71 -10.83 13.48 12.01
CA ALA A 71 -9.83 12.95 12.94
C ALA A 71 -8.40 13.15 12.44
N THR A 72 -8.14 12.96 11.15
CA THR A 72 -6.82 13.23 10.56
C THR A 72 -6.50 14.72 10.56
N ALA A 73 -7.46 15.59 10.20
CA ALA A 73 -7.27 17.04 10.28
C ALA A 73 -6.98 17.54 11.70
N ALA A 74 -7.64 16.96 12.71
CA ALA A 74 -7.36 17.28 14.12
C ALA A 74 -5.97 16.81 14.55
N PHE A 75 -5.48 15.68 14.01
CA PHE A 75 -4.12 15.21 14.24
C PHE A 75 -3.09 16.10 13.54
N ASP A 76 -3.33 16.49 12.29
CA ASP A 76 -2.45 17.36 11.51
C ASP A 76 -2.28 18.75 12.15
N ALA A 77 -3.30 19.21 12.90
CA ALA A 77 -3.26 20.45 13.68
C ALA A 77 -2.57 20.31 15.05
N SER A 78 -2.22 19.08 15.47
CA SER A 78 -1.61 18.80 16.77
C SER A 78 -0.09 19.00 16.76
N SER A 79 0.54 18.75 17.91
CA SER A 79 2.01 18.75 18.05
C SER A 79 2.70 17.55 17.37
N HIS A 80 1.94 16.59 16.84
CA HIS A 80 2.44 15.29 16.34
C HIS A 80 3.27 14.51 17.36
N SER A 81 3.01 14.72 18.65
CA SER A 81 3.73 14.03 19.71
C SER A 81 3.58 12.51 19.59
N PRO A 82 4.51 11.70 20.13
CA PRO A 82 4.35 10.25 20.16
C PRO A 82 3.07 9.79 20.87
N ALA A 83 2.51 10.61 21.76
CA ALA A 83 1.23 10.35 22.41
C ALA A 83 0.05 10.56 21.44
N ASP A 84 0.07 11.65 20.66
CA ASP A 84 -0.95 11.93 19.63
C ASP A 84 -0.94 10.85 18.54
N GLN A 85 0.25 10.40 18.12
CA GLN A 85 0.39 9.31 17.15
C GLN A 85 -0.24 8.00 17.66
N ARG A 86 -0.04 7.67 18.95
CA ARG A 86 -0.67 6.48 19.56
C ARG A 86 -2.18 6.64 19.66
N LEU A 87 -2.68 7.82 20.03
CA LEU A 87 -4.11 8.10 20.10
C LEU A 87 -4.78 7.94 18.73
N LEU A 88 -4.16 8.48 17.66
CA LEU A 88 -4.68 8.31 16.31
C LEU A 88 -4.64 6.84 15.88
N ALA A 89 -3.53 6.14 16.12
CA ALA A 89 -3.40 4.71 15.80
C ALA A 89 -4.47 3.86 16.50
N GLU A 90 -4.70 4.08 17.80
CA GLU A 90 -5.73 3.38 18.57
C GLU A 90 -7.14 3.68 18.04
N TRP A 91 -7.40 4.94 17.68
CA TRP A 91 -8.67 5.36 17.09
C TRP A 91 -8.93 4.68 15.74
N LEU A 92 -7.93 4.66 14.84
CA LEU A 92 -8.01 4.00 13.53
C LEU A 92 -8.24 2.49 13.68
N GLN A 93 -7.52 1.83 14.59
CA GLN A 93 -7.73 0.41 14.87
C GLN A 93 -9.14 0.11 15.40
N GLU A 94 -9.65 0.95 16.31
CA GLU A 94 -11.03 0.82 16.79
C GLU A 94 -12.06 1.09 15.68
N ALA A 95 -11.80 2.05 14.79
CA ALA A 95 -12.64 2.30 13.62
C ALA A 95 -12.75 1.03 12.75
N ILE A 96 -11.63 0.37 12.42
CA ILE A 96 -11.60 -0.91 11.68
C ILE A 96 -12.45 -1.97 12.39
N ARG A 97 -12.27 -2.15 13.72
CA ARG A 97 -13.05 -3.13 14.51
C ARG A 97 -14.56 -2.87 14.46
N ARG A 98 -14.97 -1.60 14.36
CA ARG A 98 -16.38 -1.17 14.30
C ARG A 98 -16.99 -1.11 12.89
N THR A 99 -16.19 -1.33 11.85
CA THR A 99 -16.66 -1.44 10.47
C THR A 99 -16.52 -2.81 9.85
N MET A 100 -16.02 -3.78 10.61
CA MET A 100 -16.04 -5.19 10.22
C MET A 100 -17.44 -5.63 9.74
N PRO A 101 -17.52 -6.42 8.65
CA PRO A 101 -18.78 -6.97 8.16
C PRO A 101 -19.58 -7.66 9.26
N GLY A 102 -20.88 -7.35 9.34
CA GLY A 102 -21.78 -7.86 10.38
C GLY A 102 -21.73 -7.10 11.71
N ARG A 103 -20.87 -6.07 11.84
CA ARG A 103 -20.77 -5.22 13.04
C ARG A 103 -20.65 -3.74 12.68
N LEU A 104 -21.65 -3.19 11.99
CA LEU A 104 -21.71 -1.75 11.65
C LEU A 104 -22.08 -0.89 12.87
N LYS A 105 -21.14 -0.72 13.79
CA LYS A 105 -21.32 0.16 14.96
C LYS A 105 -20.97 1.61 14.61
N PRO A 106 -21.50 2.62 15.33
CA PRO A 106 -21.04 4.00 15.20
C PRO A 106 -19.54 4.11 15.46
N LEU A 107 -18.84 4.96 14.69
CA LEU A 107 -17.42 5.23 14.87
C LEU A 107 -17.13 5.77 16.28
N PRO A 108 -15.91 5.54 16.82
CA PRO A 108 -15.49 6.21 18.05
C PRO A 108 -15.52 7.74 17.86
N ALA A 109 -15.76 8.48 18.95
CA ALA A 109 -15.69 9.94 18.93
C ALA A 109 -14.28 10.40 18.50
N THR A 110 -14.19 11.52 17.81
CA THR A 110 -12.91 12.10 17.38
C THR A 110 -12.01 12.32 18.60
N PRO A 111 -10.75 11.84 18.57
CA PRO A 111 -9.83 12.01 19.69
C PRO A 111 -9.47 13.49 19.83
N GLN A 112 -9.19 13.91 21.06
CA GLN A 112 -8.66 15.24 21.35
C GLN A 112 -7.14 15.13 21.44
N PHE A 113 -6.43 15.76 20.51
CA PHE A 113 -4.98 15.79 20.47
C PHE A 113 -4.43 16.96 21.29
N GLY A 114 -3.17 16.86 21.72
CA GLY A 114 -2.49 17.98 22.35
C GLY A 114 -2.45 19.18 21.40
N ALA A 115 -2.84 20.36 21.89
CA ALA A 115 -2.70 21.61 21.13
C ALA A 115 -1.22 21.79 20.78
N SER A 116 -0.93 22.14 19.51
CA SER A 116 0.40 22.61 19.16
C SER A 116 0.68 23.86 19.99
N GLU A 117 1.69 23.78 20.87
CA GLU A 117 2.21 24.90 21.66
C GLU A 117 3.01 25.86 20.76
N ALA A 118 2.50 26.10 19.56
CA ALA A 118 3.06 26.99 18.57
C ALA A 118 2.46 28.38 18.80
N GLU A 119 3.32 29.31 19.21
CA GLU A 119 3.12 30.77 19.17
C GLU A 119 2.28 31.44 20.28
N GLU A 120 2.52 31.12 21.56
CA GLU A 120 2.26 32.09 22.65
C GLU A 120 3.52 32.83 23.15
N GLU A 121 4.68 32.67 22.48
CA GLU A 121 5.92 33.43 22.77
C GLU A 121 6.22 34.53 21.72
N GLU A 122 5.27 35.41 21.40
CA GLU A 122 5.65 36.74 20.86
C GLU A 122 4.61 37.83 21.15
N THR A 123 4.18 37.99 22.41
CA THR A 123 3.51 39.24 22.83
C THR A 123 3.78 39.62 24.28
N ASP A 124 5.03 39.56 24.72
CA ASP A 124 5.43 40.19 25.98
C ASP A 124 6.77 40.93 25.85
N ALA A 125 6.77 41.98 25.03
CA ALA A 125 7.75 43.06 25.09
C ALA A 125 7.17 44.42 24.68
N HIS A 126 5.97 44.77 25.15
CA HIS A 126 5.56 46.17 25.24
C HIS A 126 4.88 46.43 26.59
N GLY A 127 5.66 46.93 27.54
CA GLY A 127 5.26 47.12 28.93
C GLY A 127 4.07 48.08 29.10
N PRO A 128 3.12 47.78 29.99
CA PRO A 128 2.11 48.73 30.40
C PRO A 128 2.64 49.66 31.50
N ASN A 129 2.69 50.95 31.15
CA ASN A 129 2.72 52.10 32.04
C ASN A 129 1.55 52.03 33.07
N PRO A 130 1.77 52.24 34.38
CA PRO A 130 0.73 52.03 35.39
C PRO A 130 -0.35 53.14 35.42
N ASN A 131 -1.60 52.67 35.44
CA ASN A 131 -2.88 53.32 35.77
C ASN A 131 -2.79 54.17 37.08
N PRO A 132 -3.65 55.20 37.33
CA PRO A 132 -5.03 54.93 37.78
C PRO A 132 -6.08 56.00 37.39
N GLY A 133 -7.24 55.56 36.90
CA GLY A 133 -8.51 56.22 37.23
C GLY A 133 -9.50 56.38 36.09
N ALA A 134 -10.44 55.44 35.97
CA ALA A 134 -11.77 55.74 35.48
C ALA A 134 -12.77 54.69 35.97
N THR A 135 -13.87 55.21 36.49
CA THR A 135 -15.07 54.62 37.09
C THR A 135 -15.79 53.54 36.27
N PRO A 136 -16.59 52.66 36.93
CA PRO A 136 -17.40 51.65 36.26
C PRO A 136 -18.64 52.28 35.62
N VAL A 137 -18.86 52.04 34.32
CA VAL A 137 -20.14 52.33 33.65
C VAL A 137 -20.84 51.02 33.36
N LEU A 138 -21.96 50.85 34.05
CA LEU A 138 -23.03 49.90 33.84
C LEU A 138 -23.77 50.27 32.54
N LEU A 139 -23.87 49.38 31.54
CA LEU A 139 -24.78 49.50 30.39
C LEU A 139 -25.09 48.08 29.89
N GLU A 140 -26.19 47.47 30.33
CA GLU A 140 -27.54 47.52 29.75
C GLU A 140 -27.66 46.76 28.43
N ALA A 141 -28.43 45.67 28.50
CA ALA A 141 -28.73 44.76 27.43
C ALA A 141 -29.74 45.36 26.44
N ALA A 142 -29.59 45.06 25.15
CA ALA A 142 -30.69 45.11 24.18
C ALA A 142 -30.55 44.00 23.12
N PRO A 143 -31.66 43.35 22.71
CA PRO A 143 -31.68 42.32 21.68
C PRO A 143 -31.86 42.96 20.30
N GLN A 144 -31.16 42.47 19.28
CA GLN A 144 -31.50 42.76 17.89
C GLN A 144 -31.76 41.49 17.11
N SER A 145 -33.05 41.22 16.96
CA SER A 145 -33.65 40.47 15.87
C SER A 145 -33.62 41.35 14.61
N ALA A 146 -33.06 40.84 13.52
CA ALA A 146 -33.30 41.39 12.19
C ALA A 146 -33.30 40.26 11.16
N ALA A 147 -34.32 40.33 10.30
CA ALA A 147 -34.81 39.33 9.36
C ALA A 147 -33.98 39.28 8.05
N PRO A 148 -34.27 38.31 7.15
CA PRO A 148 -33.47 38.01 5.96
C PRO A 148 -33.84 38.90 4.75
N PRO A 149 -32.92 39.19 3.83
CA PRO A 149 -33.26 39.83 2.57
C PRO A 149 -33.79 38.82 1.54
N GLU A 150 -35.06 39.02 1.20
CA GLU A 150 -35.74 38.57 0.00
C GLU A 150 -35.20 39.34 -1.22
N ILE A 151 -34.59 38.66 -2.20
CA ILE A 151 -34.35 39.20 -3.54
C ILE A 151 -34.90 38.20 -4.56
N ALA A 152 -36.10 38.51 -5.04
CA ALA A 152 -36.63 38.03 -6.30
C ALA A 152 -36.30 39.05 -7.39
N ALA A 153 -35.57 38.64 -8.43
CA ALA A 153 -35.59 39.32 -9.73
C ALA A 153 -35.27 38.32 -10.85
N ALA A 154 -36.11 38.41 -11.88
CA ALA A 154 -36.30 37.55 -13.04
C ALA A 154 -35.16 37.65 -14.09
N PRO A 155 -35.17 36.82 -15.15
CA PRO A 155 -34.02 36.52 -15.99
C PRO A 155 -33.89 37.46 -17.20
N PRO A 156 -32.67 37.68 -17.73
CA PRO A 156 -32.49 38.11 -19.11
C PRO A 156 -32.17 36.92 -20.02
N ALA A 157 -32.72 37.03 -21.22
CA ALA A 157 -32.65 36.09 -22.32
C ALA A 157 -31.27 36.05 -23.00
N ALA A 158 -31.01 34.90 -23.61
CA ALA A 158 -30.26 34.64 -24.85
C ALA A 158 -29.19 35.65 -25.29
N ASP A 159 -27.94 35.19 -25.27
CA ASP A 159 -27.00 35.47 -26.36
C ASP A 159 -26.44 34.14 -26.88
N GLU A 160 -26.68 33.91 -28.17
CA GLU A 160 -26.01 32.91 -28.99
C GLU A 160 -24.58 33.37 -29.28
N ASN A 161 -23.70 32.39 -29.53
CA ASN A 161 -22.46 32.52 -30.29
C ASN A 161 -21.19 32.92 -29.52
N SER A 162 -20.43 31.92 -29.03
CA SER A 162 -18.97 31.99 -29.18
C SER A 162 -18.27 30.63 -28.98
N ALA A 163 -17.67 30.19 -30.08
CA ALA A 163 -16.36 29.55 -30.20
C ALA A 163 -15.94 28.45 -29.20
N ALA A 164 -15.81 27.25 -29.78
CA ALA A 164 -14.83 26.21 -29.49
C ALA A 164 -13.68 26.62 -28.55
N GLY A 165 -13.75 26.11 -27.31
CA GLY A 165 -12.63 25.98 -26.39
C GLY A 165 -12.77 24.63 -25.70
N THR A 166 -12.04 23.63 -26.20
CA THR A 166 -11.92 22.33 -25.55
C THR A 166 -11.07 22.52 -24.30
N ASP A 167 -11.71 22.76 -23.16
CA ASP A 167 -11.03 22.71 -21.87
C ASP A 167 -10.68 21.26 -21.56
N ILE A 168 -9.37 20.99 -21.61
CA ILE A 168 -8.76 19.73 -21.25
C ILE A 168 -8.83 19.64 -19.73
N ILE A 169 -9.76 18.83 -19.23
CA ILE A 169 -9.78 18.43 -17.82
C ILE A 169 -8.50 17.63 -17.56
N GLU A 170 -7.61 18.20 -16.76
CA GLU A 170 -6.40 17.56 -16.24
C GLU A 170 -6.81 16.37 -15.35
N PRO A 171 -6.53 15.12 -15.75
CA PRO A 171 -6.83 13.97 -14.91
C PRO A 171 -5.84 13.92 -13.75
N ALA A 172 -6.38 13.89 -12.53
CA ALA A 172 -5.62 13.68 -11.30
C ALA A 172 -4.76 12.39 -11.39
N PRO A 173 -3.55 12.36 -10.81
CA PRO A 173 -2.62 11.25 -10.96
C PRO A 173 -3.17 9.95 -10.35
N PRO A 174 -2.99 8.79 -11.01
CA PRO A 174 -3.38 7.50 -10.46
C PRO A 174 -2.45 7.13 -9.29
N GLN A 175 -3.05 6.87 -8.12
CA GLN A 175 -2.32 6.36 -6.96
C GLN A 175 -1.98 4.87 -7.16
N SER A 176 -0.72 4.53 -6.92
CA SER A 176 -0.15 3.19 -7.09
C SER A 176 -0.83 2.15 -6.18
N PRO A 177 -1.07 0.91 -6.66
CA PRO A 177 -1.61 -0.16 -5.83
C PRO A 177 -0.54 -0.73 -4.90
N VAL A 178 -0.75 -0.59 -3.59
CA VAL A 178 0.08 -1.24 -2.56
C VAL A 178 -0.37 -2.69 -2.34
N ALA A 179 0.64 -3.54 -2.18
CA ALA A 179 0.64 -5.00 -2.16
C ALA A 179 -0.38 -5.66 -1.22
N ALA A 180 -1.03 -6.70 -1.73
CA ALA A 180 -1.83 -7.63 -0.96
C ALA A 180 -0.93 -8.48 -0.04
N GLY A 181 -1.11 -8.32 1.28
CA GLY A 181 -0.55 -9.19 2.31
C GLY A 181 -1.25 -10.56 2.38
N PRO A 182 -0.66 -11.53 3.10
CA PRO A 182 -0.86 -12.96 2.85
C PRO A 182 -2.05 -13.58 3.59
N ILE A 183 -2.57 -14.65 2.99
CA ILE A 183 -3.69 -15.49 3.44
C ILE A 183 -3.20 -16.42 4.58
N PRO A 184 -3.99 -16.68 5.65
CA PRO A 184 -3.57 -17.53 6.75
C PRO A 184 -3.47 -19.02 6.36
N THR A 185 -2.31 -19.61 6.63
CA THR A 185 -2.02 -21.05 6.47
C THR A 185 -2.60 -21.87 7.62
N LEU A 186 -3.31 -22.95 7.26
CA LEU A 186 -3.82 -23.98 8.15
C LEU A 186 -2.69 -24.62 8.98
N ALA A 187 -2.94 -24.80 10.27
CA ALA A 187 -2.08 -25.52 11.20
C ALA A 187 -1.96 -27.01 10.83
N ASP A 188 -0.73 -27.50 10.75
CA ASP A 188 -0.38 -28.92 10.73
C ASP A 188 -0.33 -29.49 12.18
N PRO A 189 -0.66 -30.78 12.39
CA PRO A 189 -0.75 -31.40 13.71
C PRO A 189 0.63 -31.75 14.32
N PRO A 190 0.70 -31.95 15.66
CA PRO A 190 1.96 -32.15 16.36
C PRO A 190 2.53 -33.55 16.17
N GLY A 191 3.86 -33.60 16.19
CA GLY A 191 4.70 -34.73 15.83
C GLY A 191 4.56 -35.98 16.70
N GLU A 192 4.88 -37.10 16.08
CA GLU A 192 5.07 -38.40 16.72
C GLU A 192 6.56 -38.77 16.67
N ALA A 193 7.04 -39.22 17.83
CA ALA A 193 8.43 -39.37 18.17
C ALA A 193 8.97 -40.79 17.90
N ALA A 194 10.16 -40.85 17.30
CA ALA A 194 11.27 -41.75 17.66
C ALA A 194 11.02 -43.30 17.51
N PRO A 195 12.03 -44.18 17.77
CA PRO A 195 12.55 -45.04 16.70
C PRO A 195 12.49 -46.55 17.00
N ALA A 196 12.78 -47.33 15.94
CA ALA A 196 13.21 -48.73 15.93
C ALA A 196 12.20 -49.81 16.34
N VAL A 197 12.12 -50.87 15.53
CA VAL A 197 12.37 -52.27 15.90
C VAL A 197 12.19 -53.12 14.64
N GLU A 198 13.26 -53.80 14.24
CA GLU A 198 13.22 -54.92 13.30
C GLU A 198 12.45 -56.08 13.94
N THR A 199 11.53 -56.73 13.21
CA THR A 199 11.18 -58.14 13.44
C THR A 199 10.40 -58.72 12.23
N PRO A 200 10.39 -60.05 12.07
CA PRO A 200 10.48 -60.71 10.76
C PRO A 200 9.13 -61.10 10.14
N VAL A 201 9.23 -61.42 8.86
CA VAL A 201 8.28 -62.16 8.00
C VAL A 201 7.46 -63.19 8.78
N GLN A 202 6.13 -63.00 8.78
CA GLN A 202 5.17 -64.07 9.01
C GLN A 202 4.15 -64.11 7.85
N VAL A 203 4.27 -65.17 7.05
CA VAL A 203 3.30 -65.60 6.06
C VAL A 203 2.09 -66.13 6.82
N ILE A 204 0.95 -65.44 6.74
CA ILE A 204 -0.34 -65.99 7.15
C ILE A 204 -1.32 -65.83 5.98
N HIS A 205 -1.56 -66.95 5.31
CA HIS A 205 -2.74 -67.15 4.49
C HIS A 205 -3.98 -67.11 5.39
N ALA A 206 -4.87 -66.15 5.17
CA ALA A 206 -6.26 -66.25 5.58
C ALA A 206 -7.14 -65.49 4.59
N SER A 207 -7.78 -66.26 3.71
CA SER A 207 -8.85 -65.81 2.83
C SER A 207 -10.03 -65.29 3.67
N ALA A 208 -10.42 -64.04 3.45
CA ALA A 208 -11.76 -63.54 3.75
C ALA A 208 -12.19 -62.62 2.60
N PRO A 209 -13.45 -62.70 2.13
CA PRO A 209 -13.94 -61.84 1.07
C PRO A 209 -14.13 -60.42 1.61
N SER A 210 -13.13 -59.56 1.39
CA SER A 210 -13.26 -58.12 1.59
C SER A 210 -14.37 -57.58 0.70
N ALA A 211 -15.38 -56.98 1.32
CA ALA A 211 -16.39 -56.19 0.63
C ALA A 211 -15.72 -55.13 -0.27
N PRO A 212 -16.30 -54.80 -1.43
CA PRO A 212 -15.74 -53.80 -2.32
C PRO A 212 -15.69 -52.45 -1.59
N ALA A 213 -14.49 -52.05 -1.20
CA ALA A 213 -14.21 -50.71 -0.71
C ALA A 213 -14.67 -49.72 -1.79
N THR A 214 -15.69 -48.94 -1.47
CA THR A 214 -16.22 -47.91 -2.34
C THR A 214 -15.14 -46.84 -2.49
N ALA A 215 -14.39 -46.91 -3.59
CA ALA A 215 -13.38 -45.92 -3.93
C ALA A 215 -14.09 -44.57 -4.02
N THR A 216 -13.88 -43.72 -3.00
CA THR A 216 -14.36 -42.34 -3.01
C THR A 216 -13.57 -41.62 -4.08
N THR A 217 -14.16 -41.47 -5.26
CA THR A 217 -13.59 -40.67 -6.35
C THR A 217 -13.55 -39.23 -5.86
N VAL A 218 -12.36 -38.78 -5.44
CA VAL A 218 -12.09 -37.37 -5.16
C VAL A 218 -12.30 -36.62 -6.47
N GLN A 219 -13.42 -35.92 -6.59
CA GLN A 219 -13.66 -35.09 -7.76
C GLN A 219 -12.65 -33.93 -7.73
N PRO A 220 -11.90 -33.69 -8.82
CA PRO A 220 -10.98 -32.56 -8.87
C PRO A 220 -11.79 -31.27 -8.70
N THR A 221 -11.45 -30.49 -7.68
CA THR A 221 -12.01 -29.15 -7.50
C THR A 221 -11.56 -28.28 -8.66
N VAL A 222 -12.51 -27.95 -9.55
CA VAL A 222 -12.28 -27.02 -10.65
C VAL A 222 -12.12 -25.63 -10.06
N VAL A 223 -10.87 -25.18 -9.92
CA VAL A 223 -10.56 -23.80 -9.52
C VAL A 223 -10.98 -22.88 -10.67
N THR A 224 -12.02 -22.08 -10.45
CA THR A 224 -12.50 -21.12 -11.44
C THR A 224 -11.77 -19.79 -11.25
N VAL A 225 -11.12 -19.29 -12.29
CA VAL A 225 -10.37 -18.03 -12.25
C VAL A 225 -11.32 -16.85 -12.43
N ASN A 226 -11.21 -15.84 -11.56
CA ASN A 226 -11.97 -14.60 -11.66
C ASN A 226 -11.39 -13.70 -12.77
N LEU A 227 -11.89 -13.82 -14.00
CA LEU A 227 -11.37 -13.08 -15.16
C LEU A 227 -11.39 -11.55 -15.00
N PRO A 228 -12.45 -10.91 -14.47
CA PRO A 228 -12.43 -9.47 -14.19
C PRO A 228 -11.28 -9.01 -13.30
N GLU A 229 -10.97 -9.78 -12.26
CA GLU A 229 -9.88 -9.48 -11.33
C GLU A 229 -8.52 -9.63 -11.99
N LEU A 230 -8.29 -10.71 -12.74
CA LEU A 230 -7.05 -10.90 -13.49
C LEU A 230 -6.81 -9.77 -14.51
N ARG A 231 -7.86 -9.33 -15.21
CA ARG A 231 -7.78 -8.17 -16.11
C ARG A 231 -7.38 -6.89 -15.38
N ALA A 232 -7.98 -6.63 -14.21
CA ALA A 232 -7.63 -5.47 -13.39
C ALA A 232 -6.16 -5.53 -12.94
N GLN A 233 -5.68 -6.71 -12.54
CA GLN A 233 -4.28 -6.91 -12.14
C GLN A 233 -3.31 -6.68 -13.32
N ILE A 234 -3.61 -7.21 -14.50
CA ILE A 234 -2.78 -7.00 -15.70
C ILE A 234 -2.75 -5.53 -16.10
N ALA A 235 -3.91 -4.85 -16.07
CA ALA A 235 -4.01 -3.43 -16.37
C ALA A 235 -3.20 -2.56 -15.37
N GLY A 236 -3.27 -2.88 -14.07
CA GLY A 236 -2.47 -2.21 -13.05
C GLY A 236 -0.96 -2.40 -13.25
N TYR A 237 -0.53 -3.62 -13.57
CA TYR A 237 0.85 -3.92 -13.91
C TYR A 237 1.34 -3.14 -15.15
N HIS A 238 0.52 -3.08 -16.22
CA HIS A 238 0.84 -2.30 -17.41
C HIS A 238 0.86 -0.79 -17.16
N ALA A 239 0.02 -0.28 -16.26
CA ALA A 239 0.07 1.11 -15.83
C ALA A 239 1.40 1.40 -15.11
N GLY A 240 1.78 0.57 -14.14
CA GLY A 240 3.05 0.72 -13.42
C GLY A 240 4.28 0.75 -14.34
N LEU A 241 4.34 -0.14 -15.35
CA LEU A 241 5.43 -0.09 -16.34
C LEU A 241 5.45 1.21 -17.16
N ARG A 242 4.28 1.74 -17.53
CA ARG A 242 4.18 2.99 -18.29
C ARG A 242 4.56 4.21 -17.45
N ASP A 243 4.14 4.22 -16.19
CA ASP A 243 4.44 5.32 -15.27
C ASP A 243 5.94 5.39 -15.01
N LEU A 244 6.59 4.24 -14.83
CA LEU A 244 8.04 4.14 -14.66
C LEU A 244 8.80 4.59 -15.92
N GLU A 245 8.34 4.18 -17.10
CA GLU A 245 8.91 4.65 -18.38
C GLU A 245 8.73 6.17 -18.56
N ALA A 246 7.57 6.70 -18.18
CA ALA A 246 7.28 8.13 -18.27
C ALA A 246 8.13 8.93 -17.30
N ALA A 247 8.29 8.47 -16.05
CA ALA A 247 9.13 9.12 -15.04
C ALA A 247 10.58 9.27 -15.54
N VAL A 248 11.15 8.20 -16.08
CA VAL A 248 12.52 8.19 -16.62
C VAL A 248 12.66 9.07 -17.86
N THR A 249 11.64 9.07 -18.73
CA THR A 249 11.65 9.88 -19.96
C THR A 249 11.49 11.37 -19.66
N ASN A 250 10.64 11.74 -18.69
CA ASN A 250 10.36 13.12 -18.34
C ASN A 250 11.50 13.76 -17.54
N ALA A 251 12.18 12.98 -16.71
CA ALA A 251 13.29 13.46 -15.88
C ALA A 251 14.61 13.60 -16.66
N ARG A 252 14.66 13.28 -17.95
CA ARG A 252 15.87 13.11 -18.79
C ARG A 252 17.10 13.94 -18.41
N ASP A 253 16.95 15.25 -18.28
CA ASP A 253 18.08 16.19 -18.04
C ASP A 253 18.34 16.48 -16.55
N ALA A 254 17.50 15.96 -15.66
CA ALA A 254 17.55 16.14 -14.20
C ALA A 254 17.52 14.80 -13.44
N LEU A 255 17.80 13.69 -14.13
CA LEU A 255 17.68 12.35 -13.55
C LEU A 255 18.89 12.06 -12.66
N THR A 256 18.68 12.01 -11.35
CA THR A 256 19.74 11.69 -10.40
C THR A 256 19.92 10.18 -10.25
N LEU A 257 21.10 9.74 -9.80
CA LEU A 257 21.35 8.32 -9.51
C LEU A 257 20.37 7.77 -8.45
N ALA A 258 19.92 8.60 -7.52
CA ALA A 258 18.94 8.21 -6.51
C ALA A 258 17.55 7.95 -7.12
N ASP A 259 17.14 8.75 -8.11
CA ASP A 259 15.88 8.55 -8.83
C ASP A 259 15.93 7.28 -9.68
N VAL A 260 17.07 7.01 -10.31
CA VAL A 260 17.27 5.76 -11.04
C VAL A 260 17.23 4.55 -10.10
N ALA A 261 17.89 4.63 -8.94
CA ALA A 261 17.84 3.55 -7.95
C ALA A 261 16.41 3.28 -7.44
N ARG A 262 15.62 4.34 -7.22
CA ARG A 262 14.19 4.22 -6.88
C ARG A 262 13.42 3.51 -7.99
N ALA A 263 13.59 3.94 -9.24
CA ALA A 263 12.94 3.33 -10.39
C ALA A 263 13.34 1.84 -10.57
N VAL A 264 14.60 1.47 -10.31
CA VAL A 264 15.02 0.06 -10.34
C VAL A 264 14.30 -0.76 -9.27
N SER A 265 14.17 -0.23 -8.04
CA SER A 265 13.43 -0.92 -6.97
C SER A 265 11.94 -1.09 -7.30
N GLU A 266 11.31 -0.10 -7.93
CA GLU A 266 9.93 -0.21 -8.40
C GLU A 266 9.78 -1.25 -9.52
N LEU A 267 10.75 -1.32 -10.45
CA LEU A 267 10.77 -2.33 -11.50
C LEU A 267 10.94 -3.74 -10.95
N GLU A 268 11.75 -3.95 -9.91
CA GLU A 268 11.89 -5.24 -9.22
C GLU A 268 10.55 -5.69 -8.62
N SER A 269 9.80 -4.78 -7.98
CA SER A 269 8.46 -5.06 -7.48
C SER A 269 7.49 -5.45 -8.59
N LEU A 270 7.52 -4.74 -9.72
CA LEU A 270 6.70 -5.07 -10.89
C LEU A 270 7.11 -6.41 -11.53
N ALA A 271 8.40 -6.74 -11.55
CA ALA A 271 8.88 -8.02 -12.06
C ALA A 271 8.38 -9.21 -11.22
N ALA A 272 8.34 -9.07 -9.89
CA ALA A 272 7.73 -10.07 -9.01
C ALA A 272 6.22 -10.24 -9.30
N GLN A 273 5.51 -9.13 -9.54
CA GLN A 273 4.09 -9.17 -9.94
C GLN A 273 3.89 -9.84 -11.31
N TYR A 274 4.82 -9.61 -12.25
CA TYR A 274 4.77 -10.23 -13.59
C TYR A 274 4.82 -11.76 -13.51
N GLU A 275 5.65 -12.36 -12.66
CA GLU A 275 5.70 -13.82 -12.51
C GLU A 275 4.35 -14.40 -12.07
N PHE A 276 3.72 -13.76 -11.08
CA PHE A 276 2.39 -14.14 -10.61
C PHE A 276 1.37 -14.01 -11.75
N VAL A 277 1.29 -12.84 -12.37
CA VAL A 277 0.34 -12.57 -13.46
C VAL A 277 0.54 -13.54 -14.63
N LEU A 278 1.78 -13.90 -14.94
CA LEU A 278 2.12 -14.83 -16.01
C LEU A 278 1.62 -16.25 -15.70
N LEU A 279 1.75 -16.73 -14.47
CA LEU A 279 1.23 -18.03 -14.05
C LEU A 279 -0.29 -18.12 -14.22
N TYR A 280 -1.02 -17.07 -13.82
CA TYR A 280 -2.48 -17.01 -13.99
C TYR A 280 -2.87 -16.92 -15.47
N TYR A 281 -2.17 -16.11 -16.26
CA TYR A 281 -2.42 -16.02 -17.68
C TYR A 281 -2.16 -17.36 -18.40
N GLN A 282 -1.14 -18.12 -17.96
CA GLN A 282 -0.82 -19.44 -18.50
C GLN A 282 -1.86 -20.51 -18.11
N SER A 283 -2.54 -20.38 -16.98
CA SER A 283 -3.61 -21.32 -16.59
C SER A 283 -4.92 -21.11 -17.34
N LEU A 284 -5.12 -19.94 -17.98
CA LEU A 284 -6.29 -19.65 -18.80
C LEU A 284 -6.38 -20.57 -20.03
N THR A 285 -7.62 -20.91 -20.39
CA THR A 285 -7.93 -21.56 -21.66
C THR A 285 -7.71 -20.60 -22.83
N ASN A 286 -7.62 -21.13 -24.06
CA ASN A 286 -7.43 -20.30 -25.26
C ASN A 286 -8.55 -19.26 -25.44
N ASP A 287 -9.81 -19.63 -25.16
CA ASP A 287 -10.96 -18.73 -25.29
C ASP A 287 -10.92 -17.59 -24.25
N GLU A 288 -10.39 -17.86 -23.06
CA GLU A 288 -10.23 -16.85 -22.01
C GLU A 288 -9.05 -15.92 -22.31
N ARG A 289 -7.94 -16.43 -22.87
CA ARG A 289 -6.79 -15.59 -23.26
C ARG A 289 -7.14 -14.56 -24.31
N VAL A 290 -8.04 -14.86 -25.25
CA VAL A 290 -8.53 -13.86 -26.23
C VAL A 290 -9.27 -12.70 -25.55
N ARG A 291 -9.77 -12.92 -24.33
CA ARG A 291 -10.50 -11.93 -23.55
C ARG A 291 -9.58 -11.14 -22.61
N VAL A 292 -8.32 -11.47 -22.45
CA VAL A 292 -7.43 -10.85 -21.47
C VAL A 292 -6.17 -10.37 -22.18
N ASP A 293 -5.73 -9.14 -21.92
CA ASP A 293 -4.51 -8.62 -22.53
C ASP A 293 -3.29 -9.43 -22.09
N GLN A 294 -2.35 -9.63 -23.02
CA GLN A 294 -1.14 -10.38 -22.71
C GLN A 294 -0.25 -9.57 -21.75
N PRO A 295 0.23 -10.18 -20.64
CA PRO A 295 1.20 -9.54 -19.75
C PRO A 295 2.47 -9.13 -20.52
N ARG A 296 2.91 -7.89 -20.35
CA ARG A 296 4.09 -7.34 -21.03
C ARG A 296 5.33 -7.70 -20.22
N SER A 297 6.42 -8.15 -20.84
CA SER A 297 7.67 -8.41 -20.11
C SER A 297 8.31 -7.10 -19.60
N PRO A 298 8.90 -7.08 -18.38
CA PRO A 298 9.62 -5.92 -17.86
C PRO A 298 10.95 -5.64 -18.58
N ALA A 299 11.46 -6.57 -19.41
CA ALA A 299 12.77 -6.48 -20.03
C ALA A 299 12.97 -5.22 -20.90
N ALA A 300 11.93 -4.79 -21.62
CA ALA A 300 12.00 -3.56 -22.42
C ALA A 300 12.18 -2.31 -21.55
N THR A 301 11.52 -2.28 -20.40
CA THR A 301 11.65 -1.20 -19.42
C THR A 301 13.01 -1.25 -18.74
N ALA A 302 13.50 -2.44 -18.37
CA ALA A 302 14.83 -2.65 -17.81
C ALA A 302 15.94 -2.09 -18.71
N ARG A 303 15.90 -2.37 -20.03
CA ARG A 303 16.89 -1.84 -20.99
C ARG A 303 16.86 -0.32 -21.10
N ARG A 304 15.69 0.31 -21.02
CA ARG A 304 15.58 1.79 -21.00
C ARG A 304 16.18 2.37 -19.73
N LEU A 305 15.91 1.72 -18.60
CA LEU A 305 16.48 2.07 -17.30
C LEU A 305 18.00 1.94 -17.30
N ALA A 306 18.55 0.91 -17.94
CA ALA A 306 19.99 0.71 -18.07
C ALA A 306 20.63 1.85 -18.87
N ALA A 307 20.02 2.26 -19.98
CA ALA A 307 20.46 3.43 -20.74
C ALA A 307 20.38 4.73 -19.90
N ALA A 308 19.38 4.86 -19.03
CA ALA A 308 19.26 6.00 -18.13
C ALA A 308 20.33 6.00 -17.02
N VAL A 309 20.71 4.82 -16.48
CA VAL A 309 21.87 4.68 -15.57
C VAL A 309 23.14 5.19 -16.24
N ASP A 310 23.37 4.82 -17.50
CA ASP A 310 24.57 5.22 -18.25
C ASP A 310 24.61 6.74 -18.45
N VAL A 311 23.48 7.35 -18.85
CA VAL A 311 23.38 8.80 -18.99
C VAL A 311 23.61 9.53 -17.66
N ALA A 312 23.02 9.03 -16.57
CA ALA A 312 23.17 9.63 -15.24
C ALA A 312 24.60 9.46 -14.67
N ALA A 313 25.29 8.38 -15.01
CA ALA A 313 26.67 8.14 -14.59
C ALA A 313 27.68 9.01 -15.36
N ASP A 314 27.35 9.42 -16.59
CA ASP A 314 28.20 10.27 -17.43
C ASP A 314 27.99 11.77 -17.17
N ASP A 315 26.96 12.17 -16.42
CA ASP A 315 26.69 13.58 -16.11
C ASP A 315 27.57 14.11 -14.96
N PRO A 316 28.55 14.99 -15.23
CA PRO A 316 29.39 15.57 -14.18
C PRO A 316 28.61 16.54 -13.29
N ALA A 317 27.47 17.07 -13.73
CA ALA A 317 26.63 17.97 -12.93
C ALA A 317 25.77 17.21 -11.90
N GLY A 318 25.48 15.93 -12.14
CA GLY A 318 24.67 15.07 -11.28
C GLY A 318 25.33 14.66 -9.96
N GLY A 319 26.52 15.20 -9.65
CA GLY A 319 27.23 14.91 -8.39
C GLY A 319 27.85 13.51 -8.33
N PHE A 320 27.89 12.79 -9.45
CA PHE A 320 28.59 11.51 -9.55
C PHE A 320 30.09 11.76 -9.71
N ASP A 321 30.85 11.37 -8.68
CA ASP A 321 32.32 11.31 -8.76
C ASP A 321 32.74 9.89 -9.15
N PRO A 322 33.26 9.65 -10.39
CA PRO A 322 33.71 8.32 -10.82
C PRO A 322 34.88 7.79 -9.98
N PHE A 323 35.60 8.65 -9.25
CA PHE A 323 36.66 8.25 -8.34
C PHE A 323 36.14 7.82 -6.96
N ASN A 324 34.86 8.07 -6.68
CA ASN A 324 34.21 7.53 -5.50
C ASN A 324 33.85 6.05 -5.74
N SER A 325 34.65 5.16 -5.16
CA SER A 325 34.49 3.71 -5.31
C SER A 325 33.12 3.19 -4.87
N ALA A 326 32.44 3.87 -3.93
CA ALA A 326 31.09 3.49 -3.51
C ALA A 326 30.05 3.80 -4.61
N ALA A 327 30.15 4.96 -5.25
CA ALA A 327 29.26 5.36 -6.33
C ALA A 327 29.45 4.46 -7.57
N ALA A 328 30.70 4.19 -7.97
CA ALA A 328 31.01 3.25 -9.05
C ALA A 328 30.48 1.83 -8.75
N THR A 329 30.59 1.38 -7.49
CA THR A 329 30.03 0.09 -7.06
C THR A 329 28.51 0.06 -7.20
N ALA A 330 27.82 1.11 -6.76
CA ALA A 330 26.37 1.23 -6.85
C ALA A 330 25.88 1.20 -8.30
N VAL A 331 26.54 1.95 -9.20
CA VAL A 331 26.22 1.93 -10.64
C VAL A 331 26.38 0.53 -11.24
N ASN A 332 27.46 -0.17 -10.91
CA ASN A 332 27.68 -1.54 -11.39
C ASN A 332 26.63 -2.53 -10.84
N GLN A 333 26.21 -2.36 -9.58
CA GLN A 333 25.11 -3.17 -9.01
C GLN A 333 23.78 -2.90 -9.72
N LEU A 334 23.46 -1.64 -10.02
CA LEU A 334 22.24 -1.29 -10.76
C LEU A 334 22.27 -1.87 -12.18
N ARG A 335 23.40 -1.77 -12.89
CA ARG A 335 23.57 -2.38 -14.21
C ARG A 335 23.39 -3.90 -14.18
N ALA A 336 23.99 -4.58 -13.20
CA ALA A 336 23.87 -6.03 -13.05
C ALA A 336 22.41 -6.46 -12.81
N LYS A 337 21.70 -5.77 -11.91
CA LYS A 337 20.27 -6.02 -11.65
C LYS A 337 19.42 -5.81 -12.90
N LEU A 338 19.68 -4.75 -13.66
CA LEU A 338 18.94 -4.44 -14.87
C LEU A 338 19.22 -5.43 -16.01
N ALA A 339 20.44 -5.94 -16.10
CA ALA A 339 20.78 -7.03 -17.04
C ALA A 339 20.02 -8.32 -16.70
N GLU A 340 19.96 -8.69 -15.41
CA GLU A 340 19.18 -9.84 -14.94
C GLU A 340 17.69 -9.69 -15.29
N LEU A 341 17.09 -8.52 -15.01
CA LEU A 341 15.69 -8.22 -15.36
C LEU A 341 15.45 -8.14 -16.88
N ALA A 342 16.47 -7.81 -17.68
CA ALA A 342 16.42 -7.84 -19.13
C ALA A 342 16.55 -9.25 -19.72
N GLY A 343 16.94 -10.23 -18.89
CA GLY A 343 17.19 -11.62 -19.29
C GLY A 343 18.53 -11.81 -20.01
N GLU A 344 19.55 -11.02 -19.66
CA GLU A 344 20.90 -11.03 -20.25
C GLU A 344 21.94 -11.73 -19.38
#